data_AF-A0A6M0P9M1-F1
#
_entry.id   AF-A0A6M0P9M1-F1
#
_cell.length_a   1.000
_cell.length_b   1.000
_cell.length_c   1.000
_cell.angle_alpha   90.00
_cell.angle_beta   90.00
_cell.angle_gamma   90.00
#
_symmetry.space_group_name_H-M   'P 1'
#
loop_
_entity.id
_entity.type
_entity.pdbx_description
1 polymer ?
#
loop_
_entity_poly.entity_id
_entity_poly.type
_entity_poly.pdbx_seq_one_letter_code
_entity_poly.pdbx_strand_id
1 'polypeptide(L)'
;MARLRNPKRDKAFQIWVKSNGKRKLKEITAELDLSNSQIRKWKNQDKWDEQLNGNVSKRKRGAPVGNKNASGHGSPKGNSNALKHGLFSKYIPEGTLEIMGMLEEKSPADLIYDQIMIQYAAIIRAQKIMYVRDKYDLSKELKKENEFEFGSTYEYEIKCALDRQLTS
;
A
#
# COMPACT_ATOMS: atom_id res chain seq x y z
N MET A 1 -22.86 31.03 1.48
CA MET A 1 -22.10 32.29 1.26
C MET A 1 -20.90 32.32 2.21
N ALA A 2 -19.72 32.71 1.74
CA ALA A 2 -18.55 32.86 2.62
C ALA A 2 -18.75 34.06 3.56
N ARG A 3 -18.44 33.91 4.86
CA ARG A 3 -18.58 35.01 5.83
C ARG A 3 -17.58 36.12 5.50
N LEU A 4 -18.03 37.38 5.56
CA LEU A 4 -17.14 38.53 5.42
C LEU A 4 -16.03 38.48 6.48
N ARG A 5 -14.81 38.84 6.08
CA ARG A 5 -13.65 38.91 6.96
C ARG A 5 -13.85 40.04 7.98
N ASN A 6 -13.53 39.78 9.25
CA ASN A 6 -13.70 40.78 10.31
C ASN A 6 -12.65 41.90 10.17
N PRO A 7 -13.02 43.18 10.07
CA PRO A 7 -12.08 44.30 9.93
C PRO A 7 -11.06 44.41 11.08
N LYS A 8 -11.43 43.98 12.29
CA LYS A 8 -10.52 43.99 13.46
C LYS A 8 -9.37 42.99 13.29
N ARG A 9 -9.54 41.94 12.49
CA ARG A 9 -8.50 40.94 12.21
C ARG A 9 -7.31 41.55 11.48
N ASP A 10 -7.61 42.39 10.49
CA ASP A 10 -6.57 43.01 9.66
C ASP A 10 -5.85 44.13 10.42
N LYS A 11 -6.59 44.89 11.26
CA LYS A 11 -5.98 45.85 12.19
C LYS A 11 -5.02 45.17 13.18
N ALA A 12 -5.42 44.03 13.74
CA ALA A 12 -4.58 43.25 14.65
C ALA A 12 -3.29 42.78 13.96
N PHE A 13 -3.39 42.33 12.71
CA PHE A 13 -2.22 41.92 11.92
C PHE A 13 -1.29 43.10 11.66
N GLN A 14 -1.81 44.25 11.25
CA GLN A 14 -1.00 45.46 10.99
C GLN A 14 -0.25 45.92 12.23
N ILE A 15 -0.88 45.91 13.40
CA ILE A 15 -0.22 46.25 14.67
C ILE A 15 0.94 45.29 14.96
N TRP A 16 0.71 43.99 14.76
CA TRP A 16 1.72 42.97 14.98
C TRP A 16 2.90 43.09 13.98
N VAL A 17 2.63 43.34 12.70
CA VAL A 17 3.66 43.56 11.67
C VAL A 17 4.45 44.84 11.94
N LYS A 18 3.80 45.95 12.32
CA LYS A 18 4.48 47.21 12.69
C LYS A 18 5.46 47.02 13.85
N SER A 19 5.17 46.08 14.75
CA SER A 19 6.06 45.72 15.87
C SER A 19 7.18 44.74 15.50
N ASN A 20 7.30 44.38 14.22
CA ASN A 20 8.19 43.33 13.75
C ASN A 20 8.03 42.00 14.53
N GLY A 21 6.80 41.66 14.90
CA GLY A 21 6.47 40.47 15.69
C GLY A 21 6.84 40.51 17.18
N LYS A 22 7.38 41.63 17.70
CA LYS A 22 7.82 41.74 19.10
C LYS A 22 6.70 42.02 20.10
N ARG A 23 5.56 42.58 19.65
CA ARG A 23 4.47 42.98 20.55
C ARG A 23 3.73 41.76 21.08
N LYS A 24 3.49 41.74 22.39
CA LYS A 24 2.77 40.64 23.05
C LYS A 24 1.30 40.66 22.62
N LEU A 25 0.71 39.48 22.40
CA LEU A 25 -0.71 39.37 22.03
C LEU A 25 -1.64 40.03 23.04
N LYS A 26 -1.25 40.05 24.33
CA LYS A 26 -2.00 40.72 25.41
C LYS A 26 -2.15 42.24 25.21
N GLU A 27 -1.18 42.88 24.58
CA GLU A 27 -1.23 44.32 24.32
C GLU A 27 -2.14 44.62 23.13
N ILE A 28 -2.12 43.76 22.11
CA ILE A 28 -2.99 43.86 20.94
C ILE A 28 -4.46 43.60 21.34
N THR A 29 -4.70 42.68 22.28
CA THR A 29 -6.05 42.46 22.83
C THR A 29 -6.57 43.66 23.59
N ALA A 30 -5.71 44.33 24.37
CA ALA A 30 -6.09 45.51 25.14
C ALA A 30 -6.44 46.69 24.22
N GLU A 31 -5.73 46.85 23.09
CA GLU A 31 -5.98 47.94 22.14
C GLU A 31 -7.24 47.73 21.28
N LEU A 32 -7.59 46.48 20.94
CA LEU A 32 -8.72 46.17 20.04
C LEU A 32 -9.99 45.69 20.75
N ASP A 33 -9.92 45.55 22.08
CA ASP A 33 -10.95 44.98 22.94
C ASP A 33 -11.42 43.60 22.42
N LEU A 34 -10.46 42.68 22.35
CA LEU A 34 -10.66 41.32 21.83
C LEU A 34 -10.08 40.28 22.78
N SER A 35 -10.59 39.05 22.71
CA SER A 35 -10.05 37.95 23.50
C SER A 35 -8.69 37.46 22.95
N ASN A 36 -7.81 37.07 23.86
CA ASN A 36 -6.48 36.54 23.51
C ASN A 36 -6.58 35.24 22.69
N SER A 37 -7.60 34.42 22.94
CA SER A 37 -7.89 33.21 22.17
C SER A 37 -8.21 33.53 20.70
N GLN A 38 -8.95 34.61 20.44
CA GLN A 38 -9.33 35.02 19.10
C GLN A 38 -8.13 35.53 18.29
N ILE A 39 -7.26 36.35 18.89
CA ILE A 39 -6.03 36.82 18.21
C ILE A 39 -5.07 35.65 17.96
N ARG A 40 -4.91 34.72 18.93
CA ARG A 40 -4.13 33.49 18.73
C ARG A 40 -4.66 32.65 17.58
N LYS A 41 -5.98 32.48 17.48
CA LYS A 41 -6.62 31.75 16.38
C LYS A 41 -6.31 32.41 15.03
N TRP A 42 -6.45 33.73 14.93
CA TRP A 42 -6.15 34.46 13.69
C TRP A 42 -4.67 34.40 13.30
N LYS A 43 -3.75 34.54 14.28
CA LYS A 43 -2.31 34.42 14.09
C LYS A 43 -1.92 33.07 13.46
N ASN A 44 -2.51 31.98 13.96
CA ASN A 44 -2.28 30.64 13.42
C ASN A 44 -2.96 30.43 12.05
N GLN A 45 -4.20 30.89 11.89
CA GLN A 45 -4.99 30.66 10.68
C GLN A 45 -4.45 31.42 9.46
N ASP A 46 -3.96 32.65 9.67
CA ASP A 46 -3.32 33.45 8.62
C ASP A 46 -1.80 33.27 8.58
N LYS A 47 -1.24 32.44 9.45
CA LYS A 47 0.19 32.14 9.53
C LYS A 47 1.05 33.41 9.58
N TRP A 48 0.71 34.33 10.49
CA TRP A 48 1.37 35.65 10.56
C TRP A 48 2.89 35.54 10.67
N ASP A 49 3.41 34.53 11.39
CA ASP A 49 4.86 34.27 11.52
C ASP A 49 5.53 33.96 10.18
N GLU A 50 4.86 33.24 9.27
CA GLU A 50 5.38 32.95 7.92
C GLU A 50 5.35 34.20 7.04
N GLN A 51 4.33 35.05 7.21
CA GLN A 51 4.19 36.30 6.47
C GLN A 51 5.21 37.36 6.88
N LEU A 52 5.62 37.38 8.15
CA LEU A 52 6.64 38.31 8.65
C LEU A 52 8.06 37.85 8.35
N ASN A 53 8.33 36.54 8.48
CA ASN A 53 9.67 35.97 8.27
C ASN A 53 9.88 35.55 6.82
N GLY A 54 9.48 36.40 5.87
CA GLY A 54 9.47 36.13 4.43
C GLY A 54 10.58 35.17 3.99
N ASN A 55 10.17 33.99 3.53
CA ASN A 55 11.04 32.99 2.92
C ASN A 55 12.18 32.39 3.79
N VAL A 56 12.08 32.43 5.13
CA VAL A 56 13.08 31.77 5.99
C VAL A 56 12.84 30.24 6.00
N SER A 57 13.73 29.57 5.27
CA SER A 57 13.90 28.15 4.99
C SER A 57 13.06 27.14 5.81
N LYS A 58 12.33 26.30 5.06
CA LYS A 58 11.82 24.96 5.39
C LYS A 58 12.44 24.38 6.66
N ARG A 59 11.61 24.11 7.68
CA ARG A 59 12.00 23.26 8.82
C ARG A 59 12.72 22.02 8.28
N LYS A 60 13.98 21.80 8.63
CA LYS A 60 14.69 20.57 8.26
C LYS A 60 13.91 19.41 8.90
N ARG A 61 13.19 18.63 8.08
CA ARG A 61 12.61 17.36 8.52
C ARG A 61 13.78 16.40 8.79
N GLY A 62 13.75 15.75 9.95
CA GLY A 62 14.75 14.77 10.33
C GLY A 62 15.33 15.04 11.71
N ALA A 63 16.06 14.05 12.21
CA ALA A 63 16.84 14.20 13.42
C ALA A 63 17.92 15.29 13.24
N PRO A 64 18.30 16.01 14.32
CA PRO A 64 19.46 16.89 14.30
C PRO A 64 20.72 16.17 13.80
N VAL A 65 21.58 16.89 13.08
CA VAL A 65 22.88 16.35 12.61
C VAL A 65 23.70 15.92 13.83
N GLY A 66 24.15 14.66 13.86
CA GLY A 66 24.85 14.08 15.01
C GLY A 66 23.97 13.43 16.07
N ASN A 67 22.66 13.28 15.84
CA ASN A 67 21.78 12.54 16.75
C ASN A 67 22.21 11.06 16.86
N LYS A 68 22.59 10.63 18.07
CA LYS A 68 22.93 9.24 18.40
C LYS A 68 21.75 8.44 18.99
N ASN A 69 20.55 9.01 19.09
CA ASN A 69 19.40 8.31 19.67
C ASN A 69 18.95 7.06 18.88
N ALA A 70 19.38 6.92 17.62
CA ALA A 70 19.16 5.70 16.82
C ALA A 70 20.36 4.74 16.83
N SER A 71 21.51 5.12 17.40
CA SER A 71 22.69 4.26 17.44
C SER A 71 22.44 3.10 18.40
N GLY A 72 22.47 1.87 17.91
CA GLY A 72 22.15 0.66 18.68
C GLY A 72 20.67 0.27 18.65
N HIS A 73 19.78 1.16 18.22
CA HIS A 73 18.36 0.87 17.98
C HIS A 73 18.10 0.60 16.50
N GLY A 74 18.91 -0.29 15.93
CA GLY A 74 18.67 -0.83 14.60
C GLY A 74 17.39 -1.65 14.57
N SER A 75 16.87 -1.87 13.36
CA SER A 75 15.80 -2.81 13.08
C SER A 75 16.00 -4.13 13.85
N PRO A 76 14.99 -4.66 14.57
CA PRO A 76 15.12 -5.89 15.34
C PRO A 76 15.73 -7.03 14.52
N LYS A 77 16.51 -7.93 15.15
CA LYS A 77 17.07 -9.11 14.46
C LYS A 77 15.91 -9.91 13.84
N GLY A 78 15.94 -10.11 12.52
CA GLY A 78 14.85 -10.75 11.75
C GLY A 78 13.82 -9.77 11.16
N ASN A 79 14.06 -8.46 11.25
CA ASN A 79 13.25 -7.45 10.60
C ASN A 79 13.54 -7.41 9.08
N SER A 80 12.63 -7.98 8.29
CA SER A 80 12.62 -7.95 6.83
C SER A 80 11.94 -6.70 6.23
N ASN A 81 11.78 -5.61 6.97
CA ASN A 81 11.14 -4.36 6.51
C ASN A 81 11.85 -3.70 5.33
N ALA A 82 13.07 -4.15 4.98
CA ALA A 82 13.80 -3.70 3.81
C ALA A 82 13.46 -4.47 2.52
N LEU A 83 12.73 -5.60 2.61
CA LEU A 83 12.22 -6.28 1.42
C LEU A 83 10.98 -5.54 0.92
N LYS A 84 10.91 -5.25 -0.39
CA LYS A 84 9.75 -4.60 -1.04
C LYS A 84 8.42 -5.30 -0.68
N HIS A 85 8.48 -6.61 -0.47
CA HIS A 85 7.35 -7.47 -0.11
C HIS A 85 7.42 -8.03 1.32
N GLY A 86 7.98 -7.27 2.28
CA GLY A 86 8.21 -7.73 3.66
C GLY A 86 6.97 -8.32 4.36
N LEU A 87 5.76 -7.86 4.02
CA LEU A 87 4.50 -8.42 4.52
C LEU A 87 4.22 -9.84 4.01
N PHE A 88 4.55 -10.10 2.74
CA PHE A 88 4.26 -11.37 2.07
C PHE A 88 5.36 -12.41 2.23
N SER A 89 6.58 -11.98 2.59
CA SER A 89 7.72 -12.86 2.84
C SER A 89 7.47 -13.95 3.88
N LYS A 90 6.52 -13.74 4.81
CA LYS A 90 6.16 -14.72 5.84
C LYS A 90 5.35 -15.90 5.30
N TYR A 91 4.65 -15.73 4.18
CA TYR A 91 3.65 -16.68 3.68
C TYR A 91 3.99 -17.21 2.29
N ILE A 92 4.88 -16.53 1.56
CA ILE A 92 5.19 -16.80 0.17
C ILE A 92 6.63 -17.35 0.07
N PRO A 93 6.85 -18.47 -0.65
CA PRO A 93 8.19 -18.99 -0.93
C PRO A 93 9.08 -17.96 -1.64
N GLU A 94 10.39 -18.02 -1.40
CA GLU A 94 11.38 -17.05 -1.88
C GLU A 94 11.33 -16.82 -3.40
N GLY A 95 11.26 -17.90 -4.19
CA GLY A 95 11.17 -17.79 -5.66
C GLY A 95 9.91 -17.06 -6.16
N THR A 96 8.81 -17.08 -5.40
CA THR A 96 7.59 -16.34 -5.76
C THR A 96 7.69 -14.85 -5.43
N LEU A 97 8.51 -14.47 -4.44
CA LEU A 97 8.75 -13.05 -4.11
C LEU A 97 9.58 -12.37 -5.20
N GLU A 98 10.53 -13.08 -5.80
CA GLU A 98 11.29 -12.59 -6.95
C GLU A 98 10.37 -12.31 -8.15
N ILE A 99 9.44 -13.23 -8.42
CA ILE A 99 8.44 -13.08 -9.49
C ILE A 99 7.54 -11.87 -9.22
N MET A 100 7.08 -11.67 -7.98
CA MET A 100 6.28 -10.50 -7.61
C MET A 100 7.03 -9.17 -7.83
N GLY A 101 8.33 -9.14 -7.52
CA GLY A 101 9.17 -7.97 -7.76
C GLY A 101 9.27 -7.62 -9.25
N MET A 102 9.35 -8.63 -10.12
CA MET A 102 9.36 -8.45 -11.58
C MET A 102 7.99 -8.02 -12.13
N LEU A 103 6.90 -8.38 -11.46
CA LEU A 103 5.52 -8.00 -11.85
C LEU A 103 5.19 -6.54 -11.47
N GLU A 104 5.71 -6.01 -10.36
CA GLU A 104 5.47 -4.61 -9.96
C GLU A 104 6.03 -3.59 -10.94
N GLU A 105 7.06 -3.95 -11.71
CA GLU A 105 7.65 -3.07 -12.74
C GLU A 105 6.79 -2.99 -14.01
N LYS A 106 5.78 -3.86 -14.16
CA LYS A 106 4.93 -3.94 -15.34
C LYS A 106 3.66 -3.10 -15.19
N SER A 107 3.21 -2.52 -16.29
CA SER A 107 1.94 -1.79 -16.29
C SER A 107 0.75 -2.76 -16.18
N PRO A 108 -0.43 -2.31 -15.71
CA PRO A 108 -1.62 -3.16 -15.68
C PRO A 108 -2.00 -3.78 -17.04
N ALA A 109 -1.70 -3.09 -18.14
CA ALA A 109 -1.93 -3.61 -19.48
C ALA A 109 -0.98 -4.77 -19.82
N ASP A 110 0.29 -4.65 -19.46
CA ASP A 110 1.30 -5.69 -19.67
C ASP A 110 0.98 -6.95 -18.85
N LEU A 111 0.46 -6.79 -17.63
CA LEU A 111 0.03 -7.93 -16.80
C LEU A 111 -1.11 -8.73 -17.45
N ILE A 112 -2.10 -8.04 -18.04
CA ILE A 112 -3.20 -8.70 -18.75
C ILE A 112 -2.68 -9.38 -20.02
N TYR A 113 -1.77 -8.74 -20.74
CA TYR A 113 -1.15 -9.31 -21.93
C TYR A 113 -0.34 -10.58 -21.60
N ASP A 114 0.48 -10.53 -20.55
CA ASP A 114 1.24 -11.68 -20.05
C ASP A 114 0.31 -12.82 -19.64
N GLN A 115 -0.78 -12.51 -18.94
CA GLN A 115 -1.79 -13.50 -18.55
C GLN A 115 -2.40 -14.19 -19.78
N ILE A 116 -2.77 -13.43 -20.81
CA ILE A 116 -3.31 -13.96 -22.07
C ILE A 116 -2.26 -14.85 -22.76
N MET A 117 -1.00 -14.44 -22.79
CA MET A 117 0.09 -15.21 -23.38
C MET A 117 0.35 -16.52 -22.66
N ILE A 118 0.38 -16.51 -21.32
CA ILE A 118 0.53 -17.71 -20.50
C ILE A 118 -0.63 -18.68 -20.76
N GLN A 119 -1.86 -18.18 -20.80
CA GLN A 119 -3.04 -19.00 -21.10
C GLN A 119 -2.97 -19.59 -22.52
N TYR A 120 -2.57 -18.79 -23.51
CA TYR A 120 -2.40 -19.25 -24.88
C TYR A 120 -1.31 -20.34 -24.98
N ALA A 121 -0.18 -20.15 -24.30
CA ALA A 121 0.89 -21.15 -24.22
C ALA A 121 0.43 -22.44 -23.52
N ALA A 122 -0.37 -22.32 -22.46
CA ALA A 122 -0.96 -23.47 -21.77
C ALA A 122 -1.91 -24.24 -22.70
N ILE A 123 -2.74 -23.56 -23.49
CA ILE A 123 -3.61 -24.20 -24.49
C ILE A 123 -2.79 -24.95 -25.54
N ILE A 124 -1.76 -24.35 -26.11
CA ILE A 124 -0.88 -25.01 -27.10
C ILE A 124 -0.19 -26.23 -26.48
N ARG A 125 0.34 -26.08 -25.26
CA ARG A 125 0.98 -27.18 -24.54
C ARG A 125 0.00 -28.31 -24.25
N ALA A 126 -1.22 -27.99 -23.81
CA ALA A 126 -2.28 -28.96 -23.56
C ALA A 126 -2.67 -29.71 -24.84
N GLN A 127 -2.73 -29.02 -25.99
CA GLN A 127 -2.95 -29.68 -27.28
C GLN A 127 -1.83 -30.68 -27.64
N LYS A 128 -0.57 -30.36 -27.30
CA LYS A 128 0.58 -31.23 -27.56
C LYS A 128 0.68 -32.42 -26.61
N ILE A 129 0.20 -32.28 -25.37
CA ILE A 129 0.29 -33.30 -24.31
C ILE A 129 -1.02 -34.10 -24.17
N MET A 130 -2.12 -33.71 -24.83
CA MET A 130 -3.36 -34.48 -24.85
C MET A 130 -3.17 -35.81 -25.62
N TYR A 131 -3.00 -36.89 -24.87
CA TYR A 131 -3.17 -38.25 -25.38
C TYR A 131 -4.66 -38.62 -25.37
N VAL A 132 -5.49 -37.90 -26.13
CA VAL A 132 -6.92 -38.19 -26.27
C VAL A 132 -7.14 -38.89 -27.60
N ARG A 133 -7.60 -40.15 -27.59
CA ARG A 133 -7.82 -40.92 -28.82
C ARG A 133 -9.10 -40.50 -29.54
N ASP A 134 -10.17 -40.25 -28.80
CA ASP A 134 -11.48 -39.81 -29.31
C ASP A 134 -12.31 -39.09 -28.24
N LYS A 135 -13.52 -38.63 -28.61
CA LYS A 135 -14.46 -37.91 -27.73
C LYS A 135 -14.95 -38.75 -26.54
N TYR A 136 -14.81 -40.07 -26.60
CA TYR A 136 -15.26 -41.02 -25.58
C TYR A 136 -14.09 -41.60 -24.76
N ASP A 137 -12.89 -41.05 -24.90
CA ASP A 137 -11.70 -41.48 -24.16
C ASP A 137 -11.89 -41.23 -22.65
N LEU A 138 -12.01 -42.33 -21.91
CA LEU A 138 -12.28 -42.39 -20.49
C LEU A 138 -11.12 -43.12 -19.79
N SER A 139 -10.45 -42.45 -18.86
CA SER A 139 -9.54 -43.10 -17.93
C SER A 139 -10.33 -43.57 -16.71
N LYS A 140 -10.18 -44.85 -16.33
CA LYS A 140 -10.73 -45.39 -15.09
C LYS A 140 -9.58 -45.77 -14.17
N GLU A 141 -9.52 -45.15 -13.00
CA GLU A 141 -8.54 -45.48 -11.96
C GLU A 141 -9.29 -46.05 -10.75
N LEU A 142 -8.84 -47.20 -10.23
CA LEU A 142 -9.42 -47.81 -9.03
C LEU A 142 -9.01 -46.99 -7.81
N LYS A 143 -9.99 -46.39 -7.12
CA LYS A 143 -9.73 -45.61 -5.90
C LYS A 143 -9.79 -46.45 -4.64
N LYS A 144 -10.70 -47.43 -4.62
CA LYS A 144 -10.95 -48.23 -3.44
C LYS A 144 -11.47 -49.60 -3.82
N GLU A 145 -10.93 -50.61 -3.16
CA GLU A 145 -11.36 -52.00 -3.23
C GLU A 145 -11.61 -52.47 -1.80
N ASN A 146 -12.79 -53.02 -1.54
CA ASN A 146 -13.07 -53.69 -0.28
C ASN A 146 -13.53 -55.12 -0.58
N GLU A 147 -12.79 -56.10 -0.06
CA GLU A 147 -13.18 -57.51 -0.11
C GLU A 147 -13.92 -57.91 1.16
N PHE A 148 -15.04 -58.61 0.99
CA PHE A 148 -15.84 -59.22 2.04
C PHE A 148 -16.00 -60.73 1.77
N GLU A 149 -16.38 -61.47 2.81
CA GLU A 149 -16.46 -62.94 2.81
C GLU A 149 -17.39 -63.53 1.73
N PHE A 150 -18.36 -62.74 1.22
CA PHE A 150 -19.29 -63.11 0.15
C PHE A 150 -19.29 -62.15 -1.04
N GLY A 151 -18.28 -61.28 -1.20
CA GLY A 151 -18.16 -60.43 -2.40
C GLY A 151 -17.24 -59.23 -2.22
N SER A 152 -16.88 -58.58 -3.33
CA SER A 152 -16.04 -57.38 -3.36
C SER A 152 -16.81 -56.15 -3.86
N THR A 153 -16.44 -54.97 -3.36
CA THR A 153 -16.93 -53.67 -3.85
C THR A 153 -15.78 -52.84 -4.41
N TYR A 154 -16.01 -52.22 -5.57
CA TYR A 154 -15.04 -51.40 -6.30
C TYR A 154 -15.57 -49.99 -6.48
N GLU A 155 -14.76 -48.99 -6.12
CA GLU A 155 -15.01 -47.59 -6.45
C GLU A 155 -13.96 -47.10 -7.46
N TYR A 156 -14.44 -46.58 -8.60
CA TYR A 156 -13.59 -46.05 -9.66
C TYR A 156 -13.71 -44.54 -9.75
N GLU A 157 -12.56 -43.86 -9.91
CA GLU A 157 -12.53 -42.49 -10.40
C GLU A 157 -12.48 -42.52 -11.93
N ILE A 158 -13.45 -41.83 -12.54
CA ILE A 158 -13.53 -41.70 -13.99
C ILE A 158 -13.04 -40.30 -14.35
N LYS A 159 -11.97 -40.21 -15.13
CA LYS A 159 -11.47 -38.95 -15.69
C LYS A 159 -11.83 -38.94 -17.17
N CYS A 160 -12.59 -37.94 -17.61
CA CYS A 160 -12.94 -37.80 -19.02
C CYS A 160 -11.88 -36.98 -19.77
N ALA A 161 -11.89 -37.04 -21.10
CA ALA A 161 -10.90 -36.37 -21.96
C ALA A 161 -10.73 -34.86 -21.65
N LEU A 162 -11.80 -34.18 -21.21
CA LEU A 162 -11.76 -32.76 -20.83
C LEU A 162 -11.01 -32.49 -19.52
N ASP A 163 -10.99 -33.46 -18.60
CA ASP A 163 -10.38 -33.29 -17.28
C ASP A 163 -8.84 -33.38 -17.32
N ARG A 164 -8.28 -33.98 -18.37
CA ARG A 164 -6.82 -34.17 -18.52
C ARG A 164 -6.04 -32.85 -18.71
N GLN A 165 -6.74 -31.73 -18.94
CA GLN A 165 -6.10 -30.40 -19.08
C GLN A 165 -5.79 -29.71 -17.75
N LEU A 166 -6.38 -30.14 -16.64
CA LEU A 166 -6.33 -29.44 -15.35
C LEU A 166 -5.39 -30.08 -14.32
N THR A 167 -4.82 -31.25 -14.62
CA THR A 167 -4.09 -32.08 -13.64
C THR A 167 -2.57 -32.15 -13.86
N SER A 168 -1.97 -31.23 -14.62
CA SER A 168 -0.51 -31.19 -14.84
C SER A 168 0.19 -30.07 -14.09
#